data_AF-A0A1Q9CIT2-F1
#
_entry.id   AF-A0A1Q9CIT2-F1
#
_cell.length_a   1.000
_cell.length_b   1.000
_cell.length_c   1.000
_cell.angle_alpha   90.00
_cell.angle_beta   90.00
_cell.angle_gamma   90.00
#
_symmetry.space_group_name_H-M   'P 1'
#
loop_
_entity.id
_entity.type
_entity.pdbx_description
1 polymer ?
#
loop_
_entity_poly.entity_id
_entity_poly.type
_entity_poly.pdbx_seq_one_letter_code
_entity_poly.pdbx_strand_id
1 'polypeptide(L)'
;MAWAYQQPGPYTQGHKGAKGKWSKGTNGKSFPGVLPVTVSYLTAGEPVDVFHRYCQDPNGYFMAQTGASGLLHPSIGKTDAWTTAVVNEHWDAQYYNPQDYNTWVQIRWTHPTWYNRRGHRLDVKNPSMVTQRVMPEQIRQRGKPSEAQQQPRLSLLHVRWGGQQPVNPVTEGAGGWGKIGSTPSDNYINSWEDSVFRALGPNYEVVSVFFQNSEELSKLCPPLLKTLLRGEHVGALYFMWPIAFQDGHETPAYVQREKQLEMMVQMEAAGIPTRFPHQSHLYKVFASKEWTSQMCLHPLLHVPLTTMVARQAIVTDPAGAASDAMKALNNLAEARHSWNAQLAQPPKAKRVVKGVAKLGWSWEAMDVTAWKNKEELEMALCELSEQPGNLCDQIFVQEWLDFDVEMRHFIVEANYDDPQTWKPKQIVYTVFKSKEDNSFRNFDRYDRLGCLGKCFQNDDAALADAERQAEALIARWIQWLQAQSHQLPVVVRMDIVAKRTGPGKAVVHTGELTELGACFLGWAKGPQVVFPAMLRSCFKDRPTEDVQMELW
;
A
#
# COMPACT_ATOMS: atom_id res chain seq x y z
N MET A 1 30.97 -33.59 25.85
CA MET A 1 29.59 -34.12 25.73
C MET A 1 29.16 -33.94 24.29
N ALA A 2 29.15 -35.03 23.54
CA ALA A 2 28.75 -35.07 22.14
C ALA A 2 27.22 -34.99 22.03
N TRP A 3 26.70 -34.12 21.19
CA TRP A 3 25.32 -34.18 20.69
C TRP A 3 25.34 -34.10 19.17
N ALA A 4 24.60 -35.03 18.59
CA ALA A 4 24.73 -35.51 17.22
C ALA A 4 23.98 -34.63 16.21
N TYR A 5 24.60 -34.48 15.05
CA TYR A 5 23.96 -34.04 13.81
C TYR A 5 22.87 -35.05 13.39
N GLN A 6 21.62 -34.62 13.38
CA GLN A 6 20.55 -35.29 12.63
C GLN A 6 20.46 -34.65 11.24
N GLN A 7 20.70 -35.45 10.22
CA GLN A 7 20.43 -35.10 8.83
C GLN A 7 18.91 -34.96 8.60
N PRO A 8 18.43 -33.96 7.85
CA PRO A 8 17.04 -33.93 7.41
C PRO A 8 16.84 -34.99 6.32
N GLY A 9 15.93 -35.93 6.59
CA GLY A 9 15.47 -36.91 5.62
C GLY A 9 14.73 -36.29 4.41
N PRO A 10 14.44 -37.09 3.38
CA PRO A 10 13.89 -36.60 2.12
C PRO A 10 12.49 -36.00 2.31
N TYR A 11 12.34 -34.73 1.92
CA TYR A 11 11.07 -34.02 1.79
C TYR A 11 10.18 -34.75 0.77
N THR A 12 9.37 -35.67 1.27
CA THR A 12 8.24 -36.28 0.57
C THR A 12 7.00 -36.11 1.44
N GLN A 13 6.56 -34.86 1.58
CA GLN A 13 5.16 -34.59 1.92
C GLN A 13 4.48 -34.05 0.67
N GLY A 14 3.65 -34.90 0.09
CA GLY A 14 2.77 -34.55 -1.00
C GLY A 14 1.89 -33.36 -0.61
N HIS A 15 2.13 -32.23 -1.26
CA HIS A 15 1.08 -31.26 -1.50
C HIS A 15 0.00 -31.97 -2.32
N LYS A 16 -1.02 -32.50 -1.64
CA LYS A 16 -2.34 -32.63 -2.25
C LYS A 16 -2.71 -31.24 -2.73
N GLY A 17 -2.68 -31.06 -4.05
CA GLY A 17 -2.93 -29.79 -4.70
C GLY A 17 -4.17 -29.14 -4.10
N ALA A 18 -3.98 -27.96 -3.52
CA ALA A 18 -5.06 -27.03 -3.34
C ALA A 18 -5.60 -26.73 -4.73
N LYS A 19 -6.65 -27.45 -5.14
CA LYS A 19 -7.50 -27.03 -6.23
C LYS A 19 -8.07 -25.68 -5.79
N GLY A 20 -7.42 -24.60 -6.20
CA GLY A 20 -7.96 -23.26 -6.11
C GLY A 20 -9.30 -23.27 -6.84
N LYS A 21 -10.39 -23.35 -6.09
CA LYS A 21 -11.72 -23.08 -6.63
C LYS A 21 -11.72 -21.60 -6.98
N TRP A 22 -11.54 -21.30 -8.27
CA TRP A 22 -11.94 -20.02 -8.84
C TRP A 22 -13.40 -19.79 -8.43
N SER A 23 -13.65 -18.73 -7.65
CA SER A 23 -14.98 -18.42 -7.15
C SER A 23 -15.92 -18.16 -8.32
N LYS A 24 -17.00 -18.95 -8.43
CA LYS A 24 -18.11 -18.71 -9.37
C LYS A 24 -18.75 -17.36 -9.05
N GLY A 25 -18.41 -16.34 -9.82
CA GLY A 25 -19.05 -15.04 -9.84
C GLY A 25 -20.20 -15.01 -10.85
N THR A 26 -21.41 -14.82 -10.32
CA THR A 26 -22.69 -14.40 -10.92
C THR A 26 -22.78 -14.10 -12.43
N ASN A 27 -23.73 -14.79 -13.09
CA ASN A 27 -24.42 -14.54 -14.36
C ASN A 27 -24.12 -13.25 -15.15
N GLY A 28 -23.62 -13.45 -16.38
CA GLY A 28 -24.38 -13.07 -17.59
C GLY A 28 -24.45 -11.60 -17.98
N LYS A 29 -23.41 -10.80 -17.72
CA LYS A 29 -23.17 -9.55 -18.46
C LYS A 29 -21.74 -9.60 -19.00
N SER A 30 -21.56 -9.33 -20.29
CA SER A 30 -20.25 -9.21 -20.95
C SER A 30 -19.36 -8.25 -20.14
N PHE A 31 -18.21 -8.74 -19.68
CA PHE A 31 -17.23 -7.92 -18.96
C PHE A 31 -16.70 -6.84 -19.90
N PRO A 32 -16.78 -5.55 -19.56
CA PRO A 32 -15.99 -4.53 -20.25
C PRO A 32 -14.50 -4.87 -20.03
N GLY A 33 -13.75 -5.05 -21.12
CA GLY A 33 -12.29 -5.29 -21.07
C GLY A 33 -11.78 -6.70 -21.40
N VAL A 34 -12.55 -7.54 -22.11
CA VAL A 34 -11.95 -8.75 -22.72
C VAL A 34 -11.09 -8.28 -23.90
N LEU A 35 -9.78 -8.47 -23.81
CA LEU A 35 -8.87 -8.17 -24.92
C LEU A 35 -9.23 -9.05 -26.12
N PRO A 36 -9.15 -8.53 -27.35
CA PRO A 36 -9.45 -9.33 -28.52
C PRO A 36 -8.41 -10.44 -28.70
N VAL A 37 -8.89 -11.64 -29.00
CA VAL A 37 -8.03 -12.74 -29.47
C VAL A 37 -7.49 -12.38 -30.85
N THR A 38 -6.17 -12.21 -30.95
CA THR A 38 -5.52 -11.78 -32.20
C THR A 38 -5.01 -12.95 -33.05
N VAL A 39 -5.03 -14.18 -32.52
CA VAL A 39 -4.56 -15.40 -33.19
C VAL A 39 -5.74 -16.34 -33.43
N SER A 40 -5.94 -16.76 -34.67
CA SER A 40 -7.04 -17.68 -35.01
C SER A 40 -6.66 -19.14 -34.87
N TYR A 41 -5.40 -19.47 -35.16
CA TYR A 41 -4.88 -20.84 -35.17
C TYR A 41 -3.36 -20.82 -34.95
N LEU A 42 -2.84 -21.84 -34.27
CA LEU A 42 -1.42 -22.03 -33.99
C LEU A 42 -1.02 -23.49 -34.20
N THR A 43 0.14 -23.75 -34.81
CA THR A 43 0.66 -25.12 -35.01
C THR A 43 1.63 -25.54 -33.93
N ALA A 44 1.67 -26.85 -33.63
CA ALA A 44 2.70 -27.38 -32.74
C ALA A 44 4.10 -27.13 -33.33
N GLY A 45 5.01 -26.60 -32.52
CA GLY A 45 6.35 -26.19 -32.94
C GLY A 45 6.46 -24.76 -33.46
N GLU A 46 5.34 -24.03 -33.61
CA GLU A 46 5.35 -22.63 -34.06
C GLU A 46 6.04 -21.72 -33.03
N PRO A 47 7.04 -20.91 -33.43
CA PRO A 47 7.63 -19.91 -32.56
C PRO A 47 6.69 -18.70 -32.42
N VAL A 48 6.44 -18.29 -31.18
CA VAL A 48 5.53 -17.19 -30.85
C VAL A 48 6.15 -16.24 -29.84
N ASP A 49 5.69 -15.00 -29.85
CA ASP A 49 5.92 -14.05 -28.77
C ASP A 49 4.77 -14.19 -27.76
N VAL A 50 5.09 -14.27 -26.47
CA VAL A 50 4.13 -14.48 -25.39
C VAL A 50 4.35 -13.47 -24.29
N PHE A 51 3.26 -12.84 -23.84
CA PHE A 51 3.27 -11.92 -22.71
C PHE A 51 3.18 -12.71 -21.40
N HIS A 52 4.33 -12.91 -20.76
CA HIS A 52 4.42 -13.53 -19.46
C HIS A 52 3.78 -12.63 -18.39
N ARG A 53 3.01 -13.24 -17.48
CA ARG A 53 2.44 -12.56 -16.31
C ARG A 53 2.75 -13.36 -15.05
N TYR A 54 3.42 -12.72 -14.10
CA TYR A 54 3.90 -13.40 -12.89
C TYR A 54 2.76 -13.95 -12.03
N CYS A 55 1.67 -13.18 -11.90
CA CYS A 55 0.49 -13.59 -11.14
C CYS A 55 -0.23 -14.84 -11.71
N GLN A 56 0.07 -15.23 -12.96
CA GLN A 56 -0.47 -16.41 -13.62
C GLN A 56 0.49 -17.61 -13.60
N ASP A 57 1.75 -17.43 -13.20
CA ASP A 57 2.71 -18.53 -13.05
C ASP A 57 2.46 -19.24 -11.72
N PRO A 58 2.01 -20.51 -11.72
CA PRO A 58 1.69 -21.25 -10.49
C PRO A 58 2.90 -21.50 -9.60
N ASN A 59 4.11 -21.40 -10.14
CA ASN A 59 5.38 -21.61 -9.44
C ASN A 59 6.13 -20.30 -9.17
N GLY A 60 5.62 -19.16 -9.67
CA GLY A 60 6.15 -17.83 -9.42
C GLY A 60 7.55 -17.61 -9.96
N TYR A 61 7.81 -18.01 -11.21
CA TYR A 61 9.06 -17.70 -11.91
C TYR A 61 8.98 -16.37 -12.66
N PHE A 62 10.12 -15.73 -12.83
CA PHE A 62 10.29 -14.48 -13.57
C PHE A 62 11.57 -14.55 -14.42
N MET A 63 11.65 -13.67 -15.42
CA MET A 63 12.75 -13.66 -16.38
C MET A 63 13.88 -12.76 -15.90
N ALA A 64 15.05 -13.34 -15.64
CA ALA A 64 16.24 -12.58 -15.29
C ALA A 64 17.09 -12.30 -16.54
N GLN A 65 17.59 -11.07 -16.70
CA GLN A 65 18.46 -10.72 -17.83
C GLN A 65 19.79 -11.48 -17.81
N THR A 66 20.32 -11.70 -16.61
CA THR A 66 21.53 -12.49 -16.38
C THR A 66 21.26 -13.52 -15.28
N GLY A 67 22.04 -14.60 -15.26
CA GLY A 67 21.94 -15.56 -14.17
C GLY A 67 22.24 -14.95 -12.79
N ALA A 68 23.14 -13.96 -12.73
CA ALA A 68 23.48 -13.26 -11.49
C ALA A 68 22.28 -12.45 -10.95
N SER A 69 21.53 -11.77 -11.83
CA SER A 69 20.35 -10.98 -11.45
C SER A 69 19.25 -11.85 -10.83
N GLY A 70 19.12 -13.11 -11.24
CA GLY A 70 18.15 -14.03 -10.67
C GLY A 70 18.66 -14.83 -9.47
N LEU A 71 19.96 -15.09 -9.39
CA LEU A 71 20.57 -15.94 -8.35
C LEU A 71 20.92 -15.17 -7.07
N LEU A 72 21.39 -13.93 -7.20
CA LEU A 72 21.80 -13.09 -6.07
C LEU A 72 20.62 -12.28 -5.54
N HIS A 73 20.67 -11.95 -4.24
CA HIS A 73 19.67 -11.10 -3.58
C HIS A 73 20.19 -9.65 -3.38
N PRO A 74 19.37 -8.63 -3.65
CA PRO A 74 17.99 -8.74 -4.13
C PRO A 74 17.93 -9.23 -5.59
N SER A 75 17.01 -10.15 -5.88
CA SER A 75 16.86 -10.70 -7.23
C SER A 75 16.05 -9.77 -8.11
N ILE A 76 16.46 -9.59 -9.36
CA ILE A 76 15.91 -8.60 -10.28
C ILE A 76 15.56 -9.26 -11.62
N GLY A 77 14.35 -9.01 -12.10
CA GLY A 77 13.95 -9.45 -13.43
C GLY A 77 12.54 -9.04 -13.80
N LYS A 78 12.12 -9.44 -15.01
CA LYS A 78 10.81 -9.11 -15.56
C LYS A 78 9.77 -10.12 -15.11
N THR A 79 8.76 -9.61 -14.42
CA THR A 79 7.62 -10.37 -13.90
C THR A 79 6.45 -10.31 -14.86
N ASP A 80 6.22 -9.17 -15.50
CA ASP A 80 5.29 -9.04 -16.61
C ASP A 80 6.03 -8.45 -17.83
N ALA A 81 6.10 -9.18 -18.94
CA ALA A 81 6.71 -8.69 -20.19
C ALA A 81 6.55 -9.69 -21.34
N TRP A 82 6.73 -9.20 -22.57
CA TRP A 82 6.94 -10.05 -23.74
C TRP A 82 8.21 -10.89 -23.65
N THR A 83 8.09 -12.15 -24.04
CA THR A 83 9.18 -13.12 -24.18
C THR A 83 8.90 -14.09 -25.32
N THR A 84 9.80 -15.02 -25.55
CA THR A 84 9.68 -16.02 -26.62
C THR A 84 9.26 -17.37 -26.07
N ALA A 85 8.44 -18.07 -26.84
CA ALA A 85 8.04 -19.45 -26.58
C ALA A 85 7.82 -20.22 -27.88
N VAL A 86 7.59 -21.52 -27.75
CA VAL A 86 7.15 -22.40 -28.84
C VAL A 86 5.82 -23.03 -28.46
N VAL A 87 4.88 -23.06 -29.39
CA VAL A 87 3.58 -23.71 -29.21
C VAL A 87 3.79 -25.22 -29.07
N ASN A 88 3.25 -25.81 -28.01
CA ASN A 88 3.50 -27.22 -27.67
C ASN A 88 2.50 -28.18 -28.37
N GLU A 89 1.28 -27.72 -28.63
CA GLU A 89 0.22 -28.47 -29.28
C GLU A 89 -0.57 -27.61 -30.25
N HIS A 90 -1.23 -28.21 -31.24
CA HIS A 90 -2.11 -27.48 -32.14
C HIS A 90 -3.25 -26.82 -31.37
N TRP A 91 -3.54 -25.57 -31.70
CA TRP A 91 -4.59 -24.79 -31.03
C TRP A 91 -5.41 -24.00 -32.04
N ASP A 92 -6.72 -23.90 -31.80
CA ASP A 92 -7.66 -23.18 -32.66
C ASP A 92 -8.63 -22.37 -31.79
N ALA A 93 -8.80 -21.10 -32.16
CA ALA A 93 -9.64 -20.14 -31.45
C ALA A 93 -11.11 -20.58 -31.35
N GLN A 94 -11.60 -21.42 -32.28
CA GLN A 94 -12.98 -21.91 -32.25
C GLN A 94 -13.28 -22.78 -31.02
N TYR A 95 -12.26 -23.39 -30.40
CA TYR A 95 -12.39 -24.23 -29.21
C TYR A 95 -12.02 -23.49 -27.92
N TYR A 96 -11.63 -22.22 -28.01
CA TYR A 96 -11.21 -21.44 -26.86
C TYR A 96 -12.38 -21.14 -25.92
N ASN A 97 -12.18 -21.42 -24.64
CA ASN A 97 -13.07 -21.02 -23.57
C ASN A 97 -12.25 -20.36 -22.45
N PRO A 98 -12.41 -19.05 -22.18
CA PRO A 98 -11.66 -18.36 -21.13
C PRO A 98 -11.87 -18.97 -19.73
N GLN A 99 -12.97 -19.72 -19.52
CA GLN A 99 -13.29 -20.38 -18.25
C GLN A 99 -12.73 -21.81 -18.13
N ASP A 100 -12.16 -22.38 -19.20
CA ASP A 100 -11.56 -23.71 -19.19
C ASP A 100 -10.08 -23.64 -19.54
N TYR A 101 -9.24 -23.77 -18.52
CA TYR A 101 -7.78 -23.74 -18.64
C TYR A 101 -7.24 -24.75 -19.67
N ASN A 102 -7.92 -25.87 -19.91
CA ASN A 102 -7.46 -26.86 -20.88
C ASN A 102 -7.61 -26.41 -22.33
N THR A 103 -8.44 -25.39 -22.58
CA THR A 103 -8.65 -24.81 -23.92
C THR A 103 -7.68 -23.67 -24.22
N TRP A 104 -6.82 -23.30 -23.28
CA TRP A 104 -5.83 -22.22 -23.45
C TRP A 104 -4.62 -22.73 -24.23
N VAL A 105 -3.82 -21.84 -24.83
CA VAL A 105 -2.68 -22.24 -25.66
C VAL A 105 -1.57 -22.81 -24.78
N GLN A 106 -1.19 -24.07 -25.00
CA GLN A 106 -0.03 -24.65 -24.33
C GLN A 106 1.25 -24.22 -25.05
N ILE A 107 2.13 -23.57 -24.31
CA ILE A 107 3.43 -23.12 -24.78
C ILE A 107 4.55 -23.78 -24.00
N ARG A 108 5.76 -23.72 -24.56
CA ARG A 108 7.02 -24.04 -23.90
C ARG A 108 7.93 -22.82 -23.96
N TRP A 109 8.31 -22.29 -22.81
CA TRP A 109 9.20 -21.13 -22.70
C TRP A 109 10.55 -21.41 -23.37
N THR A 110 11.08 -20.45 -24.14
CA THR A 110 12.42 -20.55 -24.76
C THR A 110 13.46 -19.65 -24.09
N HIS A 111 13.04 -18.77 -23.18
CA HIS A 111 13.97 -17.92 -22.44
C HIS A 111 14.85 -18.76 -21.48
N PRO A 112 16.18 -18.53 -21.43
CA PRO A 112 17.12 -19.46 -20.76
C PRO A 112 17.26 -19.26 -19.24
N THR A 113 16.82 -18.11 -18.72
CA THR A 113 17.08 -17.65 -17.35
C THR A 113 15.77 -17.30 -16.64
N TRP A 114 15.20 -18.32 -16.01
CA TRP A 114 14.01 -18.19 -15.17
C TRP A 114 14.36 -18.48 -13.71
N TYR A 115 13.90 -17.61 -12.82
CA TYR A 115 14.17 -17.70 -11.38
C TYR A 115 12.89 -17.43 -10.61
N ASN A 116 12.72 -18.06 -9.46
CA ASN A 116 11.66 -17.68 -8.54
C ASN A 116 12.15 -16.58 -7.58
N ARG A 117 11.23 -15.98 -6.81
CA ARG A 117 11.54 -14.91 -5.84
C ARG A 117 12.58 -15.27 -4.77
N ARG A 118 12.95 -16.55 -4.64
CA ARG A 118 13.96 -17.04 -3.70
C ARG A 118 15.33 -17.28 -4.37
N GLY A 119 15.45 -17.05 -5.67
CA GLY A 119 16.67 -17.25 -6.44
C GLY A 119 16.89 -18.68 -6.94
N HIS A 120 15.87 -19.55 -6.85
CA HIS A 120 15.96 -20.88 -7.45
C HIS A 120 15.73 -20.79 -8.95
N ARG A 121 16.67 -21.33 -9.72
CA ARG A 121 16.57 -21.43 -11.17
C ARG A 121 15.53 -22.49 -11.56
N LEU A 122 14.75 -22.20 -12.59
CA LEU A 122 13.87 -23.18 -13.24
C LEU A 122 14.72 -24.28 -13.89
N ASP A 123 14.36 -25.55 -13.66
CA ASP A 123 14.99 -26.65 -14.39
C ASP A 123 14.41 -26.75 -15.80
N VAL A 124 15.09 -26.08 -16.73
CA VAL A 124 14.69 -26.06 -18.15
C VAL A 124 14.80 -27.42 -18.85
N LYS A 125 15.47 -28.42 -18.23
CA LYS A 125 15.55 -29.78 -18.76
C LYS A 125 14.27 -30.58 -18.50
N ASN A 126 13.47 -30.18 -17.52
CA ASN A 126 12.20 -30.83 -17.22
C ASN A 126 11.07 -30.17 -18.04
N PRO A 127 10.51 -30.83 -19.08
CA PRO A 127 9.49 -30.23 -19.93
C PRO A 127 8.24 -29.80 -19.16
N SER A 128 7.90 -30.50 -18.07
CA SER A 128 6.74 -30.15 -17.23
C SER A 128 6.91 -28.84 -16.47
N MET A 129 8.14 -28.36 -16.28
CA MET A 129 8.43 -27.10 -15.60
C MET A 129 8.52 -25.91 -16.55
N VAL A 130 8.80 -26.15 -17.83
CA VAL A 130 8.89 -25.09 -18.87
C VAL A 130 7.65 -24.98 -19.73
N THR A 131 6.63 -25.80 -19.49
CA THR A 131 5.35 -25.75 -20.19
C THR A 131 4.29 -25.06 -19.34
N GLN A 132 3.51 -24.20 -19.97
CA GLN A 132 2.44 -23.44 -19.33
C GLN A 132 1.30 -23.26 -20.33
N ARG A 133 0.05 -23.15 -19.85
CA ARG A 133 -1.03 -22.67 -20.71
C ARG A 133 -1.25 -21.19 -20.45
N VAL A 134 -1.34 -20.41 -21.52
CA VAL A 134 -1.52 -18.97 -21.49
C VAL A 134 -2.74 -18.58 -22.32
N MET A 135 -3.37 -17.46 -21.98
CA MET A 135 -4.52 -17.00 -22.74
C MET A 135 -4.08 -16.53 -24.14
N PRO A 136 -4.88 -16.76 -25.20
CA PRO A 136 -4.50 -16.41 -26.57
C PRO A 136 -4.33 -14.89 -26.79
N GLU A 137 -4.96 -14.05 -25.98
CA GLU A 137 -4.78 -12.59 -25.97
C GLU A 137 -3.34 -12.18 -25.61
N GLN A 138 -2.58 -13.08 -24.95
CA GLN A 138 -1.19 -12.90 -24.58
C GLN A 138 -0.21 -13.40 -25.64
N ILE A 139 -0.68 -13.87 -26.81
CA ILE A 139 0.16 -14.47 -27.85
C ILE A 139 0.18 -13.63 -29.12
N ARG A 140 1.36 -13.43 -29.70
CA ARG A 140 1.54 -12.86 -31.04
C ARG A 140 2.35 -13.82 -31.90
N GLN A 141 1.94 -13.97 -33.15
CA GLN A 141 2.73 -14.74 -34.12
C GLN A 141 4.00 -13.97 -34.47
N ARG A 142 5.14 -14.66 -34.41
CA ARG A 142 6.44 -14.05 -34.66
C ARG A 142 6.53 -13.58 -36.11
N GLY A 143 7.14 -12.40 -36.33
CA GLY A 143 7.31 -11.81 -37.66
C GLY A 143 6.09 -11.02 -38.16
N LYS A 144 4.96 -11.03 -37.45
CA LYS A 144 3.87 -10.07 -37.68
C LYS A 144 4.09 -8.82 -36.81
N PRO A 145 3.85 -7.61 -37.35
CA PRO A 145 3.86 -6.40 -36.54
C PRO A 145 2.90 -6.51 -35.36
N SER A 146 3.40 -6.28 -34.15
CA SER A 146 2.61 -6.33 -32.92
C SER A 146 3.29 -5.52 -31.81
N GLU A 147 2.58 -5.29 -30.72
CA GLU A 147 3.11 -4.64 -29.52
C GLU A 147 4.29 -5.40 -28.89
N ALA A 148 4.45 -6.70 -29.19
CA ALA A 148 5.61 -7.48 -28.73
C ALA A 148 6.96 -6.97 -29.26
N GLN A 149 6.94 -6.24 -30.38
CA GLN A 149 8.11 -5.65 -31.03
C GLN A 149 8.25 -4.15 -30.75
N GLN A 150 7.27 -3.56 -30.06
CA GLN A 150 7.22 -2.12 -29.79
C GLN A 150 7.87 -1.79 -28.45
N GLN A 151 8.16 -0.51 -28.26
CA GLN A 151 8.50 0.02 -26.94
C GLN A 151 7.25 -0.09 -26.04
N PRO A 152 7.35 -0.60 -24.80
CA PRO A 152 6.22 -0.63 -23.89
C PRO A 152 5.72 0.79 -23.62
N ARG A 153 4.40 0.99 -23.50
CA ARG A 153 3.87 2.28 -23.07
C ARG A 153 4.24 2.62 -21.62
N LEU A 154 4.35 1.60 -20.77
CA LEU A 154 4.65 1.77 -19.35
C LEU A 154 5.64 0.71 -18.87
N SER A 155 6.71 1.14 -18.19
CA SER A 155 7.55 0.26 -17.37
C SER A 155 7.34 0.55 -15.90
N LEU A 156 6.94 -0.46 -15.14
CA LEU A 156 6.79 -0.39 -13.70
C LEU A 156 7.98 -1.07 -13.01
N LEU A 157 8.57 -0.40 -12.02
CA LEU A 157 9.49 -1.01 -11.08
C LEU A 157 8.70 -1.41 -9.83
N HIS A 158 8.65 -2.70 -9.50
CA HIS A 158 8.09 -3.16 -8.23
C HIS A 158 9.22 -3.55 -7.29
N VAL A 159 9.27 -2.96 -6.11
CA VAL A 159 10.16 -3.43 -5.04
C VAL A 159 9.30 -4.16 -4.03
N ARG A 160 9.46 -5.49 -3.94
CA ARG A 160 8.55 -6.36 -3.20
C ARG A 160 9.29 -7.48 -2.47
N TRP A 161 8.62 -8.05 -1.47
CA TRP A 161 9.19 -9.08 -0.61
C TRP A 161 9.46 -10.41 -1.34
N GLY A 162 10.66 -10.94 -1.14
CA GLY A 162 11.13 -12.24 -1.65
C GLY A 162 11.60 -13.20 -0.57
N GLY A 163 11.38 -12.87 0.71
CA GLY A 163 11.82 -13.67 1.85
C GLY A 163 11.10 -15.02 1.98
N GLN A 164 11.58 -15.85 2.92
CA GLN A 164 11.09 -17.21 3.10
C GLN A 164 9.61 -17.26 3.48
N GLN A 165 9.21 -16.44 4.46
CA GLN A 165 7.83 -16.36 4.89
C GLN A 165 7.05 -15.44 3.95
N PRO A 166 5.93 -15.90 3.37
CA PRO A 166 5.11 -15.03 2.53
C PRO A 166 4.47 -13.94 3.39
N VAL A 167 4.21 -12.78 2.77
CA VAL A 167 3.36 -11.76 3.39
C VAL A 167 1.93 -12.31 3.36
N ASN A 168 1.43 -12.76 4.51
CA ASN A 168 0.05 -13.18 4.62
C ASN A 168 -0.85 -11.98 4.28
N PRO A 169 -1.86 -12.14 3.41
CA PRO A 169 -2.85 -11.10 3.25
C PRO A 169 -3.53 -10.95 4.60
N VAL A 170 -3.28 -9.84 5.29
CA VAL A 170 -3.97 -9.53 6.52
C VAL A 170 -5.43 -9.33 6.10
N THR A 171 -6.28 -10.33 6.32
CA THR A 171 -7.69 -10.33 5.93
C THR A 171 -8.56 -9.96 7.13
N GLU A 172 -9.84 -9.69 6.90
CA GLU A 172 -10.75 -9.09 7.90
C GLU A 172 -10.61 -9.69 9.31
N GLY A 173 -10.35 -8.84 10.31
CA GLY A 173 -10.19 -9.23 11.73
C GLY A 173 -8.82 -8.90 12.33
N ALA A 174 -7.79 -8.75 11.52
CA ALA A 174 -6.52 -8.09 11.88
C ALA A 174 -6.29 -6.93 10.90
N GLY A 175 -6.08 -5.70 11.37
CA GLY A 175 -5.81 -4.51 10.53
C GLY A 175 -6.94 -4.03 9.59
N GLY A 176 -7.96 -4.86 9.30
CA GLY A 176 -9.18 -4.50 8.58
C GLY A 176 -9.05 -4.30 7.07
N TRP A 177 -7.99 -4.78 6.42
CA TRP A 177 -7.68 -4.52 5.00
C TRP A 177 -8.69 -5.01 3.96
N GLY A 178 -9.65 -5.85 4.35
CA GLY A 178 -10.64 -6.42 3.44
C GLY A 178 -10.07 -7.56 2.59
N LYS A 179 -10.80 -7.96 1.54
CA LYS A 179 -10.46 -9.14 0.73
C LYS A 179 -9.19 -8.99 -0.09
N ILE A 180 -8.81 -7.77 -0.45
CA ILE A 180 -7.61 -7.52 -1.26
C ILE A 180 -6.31 -7.70 -0.46
N GLY A 181 -6.40 -7.66 0.88
CA GLY A 181 -5.26 -7.80 1.77
C GLY A 181 -4.40 -6.54 1.90
N SER A 182 -3.31 -6.69 2.65
CA SER A 182 -2.33 -5.66 2.89
C SER A 182 -1.50 -5.32 1.64
N THR A 183 -0.97 -4.12 1.58
CA THR A 183 -0.23 -3.61 0.41
C THR A 183 0.99 -4.44 -0.01
N PRO A 184 1.80 -5.03 0.90
CA PRO A 184 2.88 -5.93 0.50
C PRO A 184 2.44 -7.36 0.16
N SER A 185 1.15 -7.70 0.28
CA SER A 185 0.68 -9.06 -0.02
C SER A 185 0.57 -9.32 -1.52
N ASP A 186 0.82 -10.57 -1.92
CA ASP A 186 0.66 -11.00 -3.32
C ASP A 186 -0.77 -10.72 -3.83
N ASN A 187 -1.80 -10.78 -2.98
CA ASN A 187 -3.19 -10.48 -3.37
C ASN A 187 -3.36 -9.04 -3.85
N TYR A 188 -2.78 -8.07 -3.14
CA TYR A 188 -2.85 -6.66 -3.50
C TYR A 188 -2.08 -6.40 -4.79
N ILE A 189 -0.85 -6.91 -4.86
CA ILE A 189 0.05 -6.72 -6.01
C ILE A 189 -0.56 -7.34 -7.27
N ASN A 190 -1.07 -8.58 -7.19
CA ASN A 190 -1.71 -9.25 -8.32
C ASN A 190 -2.98 -8.51 -8.79
N SER A 191 -3.77 -7.97 -7.85
CA SER A 191 -4.96 -7.18 -8.19
C SER A 191 -4.61 -5.86 -8.89
N TRP A 192 -3.50 -5.24 -8.51
CA TRP A 192 -2.92 -4.10 -9.20
C TRP A 192 -2.44 -4.48 -10.61
N GLU A 193 -1.64 -5.54 -10.74
CA GLU A 193 -1.14 -6.04 -12.03
C GLU A 193 -2.28 -6.42 -12.98
N ASP A 194 -3.36 -7.03 -12.47
CA ASP A 194 -4.57 -7.32 -13.25
C ASP A 194 -5.27 -6.05 -13.73
N SER A 195 -5.28 -4.99 -12.91
CA SER A 195 -5.87 -3.71 -13.31
C SER A 195 -5.05 -3.03 -14.40
N VAL A 196 -3.71 -3.13 -14.33
CA VAL A 196 -2.81 -2.65 -15.37
C VAL A 196 -3.04 -3.44 -16.67
N PHE A 197 -3.07 -4.77 -16.62
CA PHE A 197 -3.28 -5.61 -17.80
C PHE A 197 -4.65 -5.37 -18.46
N ARG A 198 -5.71 -5.19 -17.68
CA ARG A 198 -7.04 -4.86 -18.24
C ARG A 198 -7.06 -3.51 -18.96
N ALA A 199 -6.30 -2.54 -18.47
CA ALA A 199 -6.28 -1.19 -19.02
C ALA A 199 -5.34 -1.04 -20.21
N LEU A 200 -4.15 -1.65 -20.17
CA LEU A 200 -3.10 -1.47 -21.18
C LEU A 200 -2.95 -2.67 -22.11
N GLY A 201 -3.65 -3.77 -21.85
CA GLY A 201 -3.34 -5.06 -22.47
C GLY A 201 -1.88 -5.47 -22.20
N PRO A 202 -1.25 -6.23 -23.10
CA PRO A 202 0.16 -6.60 -22.99
C PRO A 202 1.13 -5.49 -23.45
N ASN A 203 0.74 -4.20 -23.38
CA ASN A 203 1.60 -3.07 -23.77
C ASN A 203 2.25 -2.36 -22.56
N TYR A 204 2.74 -3.15 -21.60
CA TYR A 204 3.52 -2.67 -20.46
C TYR A 204 4.60 -3.70 -20.10
N GLU A 205 5.52 -3.33 -19.22
CA GLU A 205 6.38 -4.30 -18.55
C GLU A 205 6.50 -3.98 -17.05
N VAL A 206 6.71 -5.02 -16.25
CA VAL A 206 7.03 -4.92 -14.82
C VAL A 206 8.40 -5.54 -14.60
N VAL A 207 9.33 -4.73 -14.09
CA VAL A 207 10.60 -5.18 -13.53
C VAL A 207 10.42 -5.27 -12.02
N SER A 208 10.56 -6.46 -11.45
CA SER A 208 10.49 -6.65 -10.01
C SER A 208 11.87 -6.83 -9.40
N VAL A 209 12.02 -6.24 -8.22
CA VAL A 209 13.12 -6.42 -7.28
C VAL A 209 12.55 -7.21 -6.10
N PHE A 210 13.11 -8.39 -5.84
CA PHE A 210 12.76 -9.24 -4.71
C PHE A 210 13.84 -9.15 -3.65
N PHE A 211 13.52 -8.54 -2.51
CA PHE A 211 14.44 -8.40 -1.37
C PHE A 211 13.98 -9.25 -0.19
N GLN A 212 14.91 -9.63 0.68
CA GLN A 212 14.65 -10.51 1.83
C GLN A 212 14.94 -9.84 3.19
N ASN A 213 15.58 -8.68 3.18
CA ASN A 213 15.94 -7.89 4.36
C ASN A 213 16.23 -6.45 3.92
N SER A 214 16.32 -5.54 4.89
CA SER A 214 16.55 -4.11 4.70
C SER A 214 17.92 -3.79 4.11
N GLU A 215 18.94 -4.59 4.43
CA GLU A 215 20.31 -4.37 3.93
C GLU A 215 20.45 -4.59 2.42
N GLU A 216 19.57 -5.41 1.84
CA GLU A 216 19.52 -5.60 0.39
C GLU A 216 19.04 -4.37 -0.37
N LEU A 217 18.27 -3.47 0.27
CA LEU A 217 17.80 -2.25 -0.38
C LEU A 217 18.96 -1.33 -0.77
N SER A 218 20.02 -1.27 0.05
CA SER A 218 21.23 -0.50 -0.23
C SER A 218 22.10 -1.10 -1.35
N LYS A 219 21.84 -2.33 -1.78
CA LYS A 219 22.56 -2.98 -2.90
C LYS A 219 21.99 -2.61 -4.26
N LEU A 220 20.83 -1.96 -4.30
CA LEU A 220 20.20 -1.54 -5.55
C LEU A 220 21.01 -0.42 -6.20
N CYS A 221 21.09 -0.46 -7.53
CA CYS A 221 21.73 0.59 -8.32
C CYS A 221 20.65 1.25 -9.19
N PRO A 222 20.03 2.35 -8.72
CA PRO A 222 18.95 3.01 -9.45
C PRO A 222 19.29 3.43 -10.89
N PRO A 223 20.51 3.95 -11.20
CA PRO A 223 20.89 4.21 -12.59
C PRO A 223 20.85 2.96 -13.48
N LEU A 224 21.26 1.80 -12.96
CA LEU A 224 21.18 0.54 -13.70
C LEU A 224 19.74 0.06 -13.83
N LEU A 225 18.93 0.16 -12.78
CA LEU A 225 17.51 -0.17 -12.84
C LEU A 225 16.77 0.69 -13.87
N LYS A 226 17.14 1.97 -13.99
CA LYS A 226 16.59 2.86 -15.00
C LYS A 226 16.82 2.35 -16.43
N THR A 227 17.95 1.70 -16.72
CA THR A 227 18.22 1.13 -18.06
C THR A 227 17.39 -0.13 -18.35
N LEU A 228 16.86 -0.79 -17.32
CA LEU A 228 15.96 -1.93 -17.47
C LEU A 228 14.51 -1.51 -17.78
N LEU A 229 14.13 -0.27 -17.44
CA LEU A 229 12.79 0.28 -17.59
C LEU A 229 12.68 0.96 -18.96
N ARG A 230 12.25 0.20 -19.98
CA ARG A 230 12.30 0.63 -21.39
C ARG A 230 11.08 1.42 -21.84
N GLY A 231 10.07 1.57 -21.00
CA GLY A 231 8.78 2.13 -21.36
C GLY A 231 8.83 3.64 -21.62
N GLU A 232 7.87 4.12 -22.42
CA GLU A 232 7.68 5.55 -22.67
C GLU A 232 7.44 6.32 -21.36
N HIS A 233 6.65 5.72 -20.48
CA HIS A 233 6.39 6.15 -19.12
C HIS A 233 7.02 5.18 -18.11
N VAL A 234 7.39 5.70 -16.93
CA VAL A 234 8.05 4.92 -15.87
C VAL A 234 7.40 5.22 -14.52
N GLY A 235 7.29 4.23 -13.65
CA GLY A 235 6.86 4.44 -12.26
C GLY A 235 7.38 3.36 -11.31
N ALA A 236 7.72 3.75 -10.07
CA ALA A 236 8.10 2.84 -9.01
C ALA A 236 6.96 2.60 -8.00
N LEU A 237 6.80 1.35 -7.58
CA LEU A 237 5.88 0.92 -6.55
C LEU A 237 6.64 0.12 -5.47
N TYR A 238 6.55 0.56 -4.23
CA TYR A 238 7.24 -0.02 -3.08
C TYR A 238 6.24 -0.77 -2.19
N PHE A 239 6.30 -2.10 -2.25
CA PHE A 239 5.38 -3.00 -1.55
C PHE A 239 6.04 -3.55 -0.28
N MET A 240 6.20 -2.66 0.71
CA MET A 240 6.82 -2.93 2.01
C MET A 240 6.41 -1.86 3.03
N TRP A 241 6.70 -2.10 4.31
CA TRP A 241 6.36 -1.20 5.41
C TRP A 241 7.60 -0.71 6.16
N PRO A 242 7.94 0.60 6.11
CA PRO A 242 9.07 1.14 6.84
C PRO A 242 8.75 1.20 8.33
N ILE A 243 9.67 0.69 9.14
CA ILE A 243 9.60 0.70 10.59
C ILE A 243 10.86 1.27 11.21
N ALA A 244 10.72 1.76 12.44
CA ALA A 244 11.85 2.17 13.27
C ALA A 244 12.22 1.05 14.26
N PHE A 245 12.42 -0.17 13.75
CA PHE A 245 12.93 -1.30 14.52
C PHE A 245 14.08 -1.96 13.76
N GLN A 246 14.89 -2.73 14.49
CA GLN A 246 15.91 -3.58 13.91
C GLN A 246 15.30 -4.59 12.92
N ASP A 247 16.12 -4.97 11.94
CA ASP A 247 15.72 -5.95 10.94
C ASP A 247 15.65 -7.36 11.55
N GLY A 248 14.94 -8.28 10.91
CA GLY A 248 14.77 -9.65 11.41
C GLY A 248 13.69 -9.82 12.47
N HIS A 249 12.77 -8.86 12.58
CA HIS A 249 11.50 -9.05 13.28
C HIS A 249 10.62 -10.07 12.52
N GLU A 250 9.66 -10.69 13.21
CA GLU A 250 8.92 -11.85 12.70
C GLU A 250 7.97 -11.54 11.54
N THR A 251 7.78 -10.26 11.19
CA THR A 251 6.75 -9.83 10.23
C THR A 251 7.34 -9.62 8.84
N PRO A 252 6.95 -10.41 7.83
CA PRO A 252 7.42 -10.24 6.46
C PRO A 252 7.17 -8.84 5.92
N ALA A 253 8.14 -8.33 5.14
CA ALA A 253 8.07 -7.05 4.45
C ALA A 253 8.04 -5.78 5.32
N TYR A 254 8.24 -5.85 6.64
CA TYR A 254 8.64 -4.62 7.32
C TYR A 254 10.16 -4.45 7.14
N VAL A 255 10.58 -3.20 6.98
CA VAL A 255 11.96 -2.84 6.65
C VAL A 255 12.38 -1.62 7.43
N GLN A 256 13.68 -1.45 7.65
CA GLN A 256 14.20 -0.25 8.28
C GLN A 256 13.84 1.00 7.46
N ARG A 257 13.21 1.98 8.12
CA ARG A 257 12.75 3.22 7.48
C ARG A 257 13.87 3.96 6.76
N GLU A 258 15.08 3.98 7.31
CA GLU A 258 16.23 4.68 6.74
C GLU A 258 16.62 4.08 5.38
N LYS A 259 16.73 2.74 5.31
CA LYS A 259 17.12 2.00 4.11
C LYS A 259 16.09 2.17 2.99
N GLN A 260 14.80 2.10 3.33
CA GLN A 260 13.74 2.30 2.37
C GLN A 260 13.72 3.75 1.83
N LEU A 261 13.74 4.75 2.71
CA LEU A 261 13.70 6.15 2.29
C LEU A 261 14.94 6.52 1.46
N GLU A 262 16.13 6.07 1.86
CA GLU A 262 17.36 6.30 1.10
C GLU A 262 17.24 5.73 -0.32
N MET A 263 16.78 4.48 -0.44
CA MET A 263 16.54 3.84 -1.73
C MET A 263 15.50 4.60 -2.56
N MET A 264 14.37 5.03 -1.98
CA MET A 264 13.37 5.83 -2.68
C MET A 264 13.94 7.15 -3.19
N VAL A 265 14.72 7.87 -2.37
CA VAL A 265 15.39 9.12 -2.78
C VAL A 265 16.35 8.88 -3.94
N GLN A 266 17.14 7.80 -3.90
CA GLN A 266 18.06 7.48 -4.99
C GLN A 266 17.32 7.08 -6.28
N MET A 267 16.17 6.40 -6.18
CA MET A 267 15.32 6.07 -7.33
C MET A 267 14.73 7.34 -7.97
N GLU A 268 14.19 8.24 -7.15
CA GLU A 268 13.65 9.53 -7.58
C GLU A 268 14.75 10.38 -8.23
N ALA A 269 15.96 10.42 -7.65
CA ALA A 269 17.12 11.11 -8.21
C ALA A 269 17.59 10.52 -9.55
N ALA A 270 17.43 9.20 -9.76
CA ALA A 270 17.69 8.54 -11.04
C ALA A 270 16.57 8.74 -12.08
N GLY A 271 15.55 9.55 -11.78
CA GLY A 271 14.42 9.81 -12.66
C GLY A 271 13.44 8.65 -12.77
N ILE A 272 13.32 7.83 -11.72
CA ILE A 272 12.27 6.82 -11.55
C ILE A 272 11.24 7.39 -10.56
N PRO A 273 10.09 7.90 -11.01
CA PRO A 273 9.15 8.57 -10.13
C PRO A 273 8.41 7.56 -9.24
N THR A 274 8.28 7.88 -7.96
CA THR A 274 7.45 7.11 -7.04
C THR A 274 5.97 7.30 -7.37
N ARG A 275 5.27 6.19 -7.61
CA ARG A 275 3.82 6.12 -7.85
C ARG A 275 3.04 5.43 -6.75
N PHE A 276 3.74 4.62 -5.96
CA PHE A 276 3.21 4.00 -4.75
C PHE A 276 4.34 3.78 -3.73
N PRO A 277 4.22 4.23 -2.47
CA PRO A 277 3.10 4.96 -1.90
C PRO A 277 3.16 6.44 -2.35
N HIS A 278 3.50 7.39 -1.48
CA HIS A 278 3.82 8.76 -1.91
C HIS A 278 5.30 8.91 -2.21
N GLN A 279 5.67 10.01 -2.86
CA GLN A 279 7.06 10.45 -3.00
C GLN A 279 7.76 10.46 -1.62
N SER A 280 9.05 10.16 -1.62
CA SER A 280 9.85 9.89 -0.42
C SER A 280 9.64 10.90 0.72
N HIS A 281 9.62 12.20 0.41
CA HIS A 281 9.42 13.26 1.40
C HIS A 281 8.01 13.22 2.03
N LEU A 282 6.95 13.15 1.23
CA LEU A 282 5.57 13.08 1.73
C LEU A 282 5.33 11.77 2.48
N TYR A 283 5.91 10.67 1.98
CA TYR A 283 5.81 9.39 2.65
C TYR A 283 6.48 9.44 4.03
N LYS A 284 7.65 10.08 4.13
CA LYS A 284 8.32 10.32 5.40
C LYS A 284 7.43 11.09 6.36
N VAL A 285 6.82 12.19 5.92
CA VAL A 285 5.96 13.04 6.77
C VAL A 285 4.76 12.26 7.32
N PHE A 286 4.11 11.43 6.51
CA PHE A 286 2.94 10.67 6.94
C PHE A 286 3.30 9.46 7.80
N ALA A 287 4.24 8.62 7.35
CA ALA A 287 4.63 7.42 8.09
C ALA A 287 5.30 7.73 9.44
N SER A 288 6.04 8.85 9.54
CA SER A 288 6.63 9.29 10.80
C SER A 288 5.61 9.83 11.81
N LYS A 289 4.44 10.28 11.33
CA LYS A 289 3.41 11.00 12.11
C LYS A 289 3.87 12.37 12.64
N GLU A 290 5.04 12.86 12.21
CA GLU A 290 5.61 14.13 12.69
C GLU A 290 4.73 15.36 12.39
N TRP A 291 3.92 15.29 11.32
CA TRP A 291 3.00 16.37 10.97
C TRP A 291 2.04 16.72 12.13
N THR A 292 1.72 15.76 13.01
CA THR A 292 0.80 15.97 14.13
C THR A 292 1.33 16.99 15.13
N SER A 293 2.59 16.88 15.54
CA SER A 293 3.23 17.86 16.45
C SER A 293 3.46 19.20 15.74
N GLN A 294 3.83 19.16 14.45
CA GLN A 294 4.09 20.36 13.64
C GLN A 294 2.83 21.20 13.40
N MET A 295 1.68 20.56 13.18
CA MET A 295 0.44 21.24 12.77
C MET A 295 -0.56 21.41 13.92
N CYS A 296 -0.28 20.91 15.13
CA CYS A 296 -1.22 20.96 16.24
C CYS A 296 -1.64 22.39 16.63
N LEU A 297 -0.80 23.40 16.47
CA LEU A 297 -1.22 24.77 16.80
C LEU A 297 -1.98 25.48 15.67
N HIS A 298 -2.10 24.89 14.49
CA HIS A 298 -2.80 25.52 13.37
C HIS A 298 -4.32 25.53 13.61
N PRO A 299 -4.96 26.71 13.74
CA PRO A 299 -6.32 26.83 14.26
C PRO A 299 -7.38 26.22 13.34
N LEU A 300 -7.11 26.18 12.04
CA LEU A 300 -8.04 25.68 11.03
C LEU A 300 -7.88 24.19 10.69
N LEU A 301 -6.86 23.50 11.20
CA LEU A 301 -6.65 22.08 10.85
C LEU A 301 -7.15 21.10 11.92
N HIS A 302 -7.55 21.62 13.08
CA HIS A 302 -8.18 20.84 14.16
C HIS A 302 -7.37 19.57 14.51
N VAL A 303 -6.05 19.69 14.52
CA VAL A 303 -5.13 18.59 14.85
C VAL A 303 -5.03 18.49 16.38
N PRO A 304 -5.15 17.31 17.00
CA PRO A 304 -4.99 17.18 18.44
C PRO A 304 -3.61 17.66 18.93
N LEU A 305 -3.58 18.32 20.10
CA LEU A 305 -2.35 18.78 20.75
C LEU A 305 -1.40 17.60 20.90
N THR A 306 -0.18 17.77 20.39
CA THR A 306 0.81 16.71 20.35
C THR A 306 2.19 17.27 20.67
N THR A 307 2.92 16.61 21.56
CA THR A 307 4.33 16.88 21.84
C THR A 307 5.16 15.62 21.56
N MET A 308 6.46 15.80 21.34
CA MET A 308 7.40 14.70 21.15
C MET A 308 8.32 14.62 22.37
N VAL A 309 8.54 13.42 22.87
CA VAL A 309 9.40 13.13 24.02
C VAL A 309 10.60 12.35 23.52
N ALA A 310 11.81 12.92 23.68
CA ALA A 310 13.04 12.26 23.27
C ALA A 310 13.25 10.97 24.07
N ARG A 311 13.64 9.89 23.39
CA ARG A 311 13.87 8.59 24.05
C ARG A 311 14.94 8.66 25.13
N GLN A 312 15.98 9.45 24.92
CA GLN A 312 17.02 9.66 25.93
C GLN A 312 16.45 10.23 27.24
N ALA A 313 15.47 11.14 27.17
CA ALA A 313 14.84 11.69 28.37
C ALA A 313 14.04 10.61 29.11
N ILE A 314 13.32 9.76 28.37
CA ILE A 314 12.56 8.63 28.94
C ILE A 314 13.50 7.66 29.65
N VAL A 315 14.58 7.22 28.99
CA VAL A 315 15.54 6.26 29.57
C VAL A 315 16.25 6.83 30.81
N THR A 316 16.45 8.15 30.86
CA THR A 316 17.19 8.80 31.97
C THR A 316 16.28 9.08 33.17
N ASP A 317 15.08 9.60 32.93
CA ASP A 317 14.10 9.96 33.97
C ASP A 317 12.67 9.86 33.38
N PRO A 318 12.07 8.66 33.40
CA PRO A 318 10.72 8.45 32.86
C PRO A 318 9.68 9.37 33.50
N ALA A 319 9.75 9.55 34.83
CA ALA A 319 8.82 10.36 35.60
C ALA A 319 8.94 11.86 35.26
N GLY A 320 10.17 12.34 35.08
CA GLY A 320 10.46 13.69 34.59
C GLY A 320 9.95 13.90 33.17
N ALA A 321 10.23 12.95 32.26
CA ALA A 321 9.78 12.99 30.87
C ALA A 321 8.24 13.03 30.76
N ALA A 322 7.53 12.22 31.55
CA ALA A 322 6.06 12.25 31.63
C ALA A 322 5.53 13.60 32.15
N SER A 323 6.17 14.15 33.19
CA SER A 323 5.82 15.46 33.74
C SER A 323 5.99 16.58 32.71
N ASP A 324 7.12 16.59 32.01
CA ASP A 324 7.43 17.58 30.98
C ASP A 324 6.49 17.46 29.78
N ALA A 325 6.14 16.24 29.37
CA ALA A 325 5.15 16.01 28.32
C ALA A 325 3.77 16.58 28.68
N MET A 326 3.27 16.31 29.89
CA MET A 326 2.00 16.88 30.35
C MET A 326 2.06 18.41 30.46
N LYS A 327 3.17 18.97 30.93
CA LYS A 327 3.39 20.42 30.99
C LYS A 327 3.38 21.02 29.59
N ALA A 328 4.10 20.42 28.65
CA ALA A 328 4.13 20.85 27.25
C ALA A 328 2.72 20.84 26.63
N LEU A 329 1.94 19.77 26.80
CA LEU A 329 0.56 19.71 26.30
C LEU A 329 -0.33 20.82 26.87
N ASN A 330 -0.20 21.16 28.15
CA ASN A 330 -0.95 22.24 28.76
C ASN A 330 -0.51 23.63 28.24
N ASN A 331 0.79 23.85 28.07
CA ASN A 331 1.31 25.07 27.44
C ASN A 331 0.80 25.21 26.00
N LEU A 332 0.77 24.12 25.23
CA LEU A 332 0.22 24.13 23.86
C LEU A 332 -1.28 24.41 23.86
N ALA A 333 -2.04 23.90 24.85
CA ALA A 333 -3.46 24.21 25.01
C ALA A 333 -3.70 25.70 25.27
N GLU A 334 -2.90 26.31 26.14
CA GLU A 334 -2.92 27.75 26.42
C GLU A 334 -2.54 28.58 25.18
N ALA A 335 -1.48 28.18 24.47
CA ALA A 335 -1.03 28.84 23.24
C ALA A 335 -2.12 28.81 22.16
N ARG A 336 -2.70 27.63 21.87
CA ARG A 336 -3.80 27.48 20.92
C ARG A 336 -5.01 28.33 21.32
N HIS A 337 -5.34 28.35 22.61
CA HIS A 337 -6.42 29.19 23.13
C HIS A 337 -6.15 30.68 22.91
N SER A 338 -4.93 31.15 23.19
CA SER A 338 -4.51 32.54 22.96
C SER A 338 -4.62 32.94 21.49
N TRP A 339 -4.15 32.09 20.58
CA TRP A 339 -4.21 32.35 19.13
C TRP A 339 -5.65 32.36 18.62
N ASN A 340 -6.49 31.44 19.11
CA ASN A 340 -7.91 31.45 18.80
C ASN A 340 -8.63 32.66 19.39
N ALA A 341 -8.20 33.15 20.56
CA ALA A 341 -8.80 34.31 21.21
C ALA A 341 -8.64 35.60 20.42
N GLN A 342 -7.55 35.70 19.67
CA GLN A 342 -7.34 36.79 18.71
C GLN A 342 -8.30 36.71 17.51
N LEU A 343 -8.89 35.54 17.25
CA LEU A 343 -9.81 35.29 16.14
C LEU A 343 -11.30 35.29 16.57
N ALA A 344 -11.61 34.98 17.83
CA ALA A 344 -12.93 35.09 18.48
C ALA A 344 -12.80 34.80 19.98
N GLN A 345 -13.64 35.35 20.87
CA GLN A 345 -13.59 35.06 22.33
C GLN A 345 -13.89 33.58 22.64
N PRO A 346 -12.89 32.71 22.91
CA PRO A 346 -13.12 31.28 23.04
C PRO A 346 -13.36 30.94 24.52
N PRO A 347 -13.99 29.79 24.82
CA PRO A 347 -13.97 29.24 26.17
C PRO A 347 -12.54 29.00 26.65
N LYS A 348 -12.28 29.17 27.95
CA LYS A 348 -10.96 28.96 28.59
C LYS A 348 -10.28 27.67 28.13
N ALA A 349 -8.96 27.72 27.97
CA ALA A 349 -8.14 26.55 27.69
C ALA A 349 -8.46 25.41 28.67
N LYS A 350 -8.79 24.23 28.13
CA LYS A 350 -8.99 23.04 28.95
C LYS A 350 -7.63 22.41 29.23
N ARG A 351 -7.40 22.07 30.50
CA ARG A 351 -6.21 21.30 30.89
C ARG A 351 -6.28 19.91 30.24
N VAL A 352 -5.16 19.48 29.66
CA VAL A 352 -5.02 18.13 29.11
C VAL A 352 -4.74 17.17 30.27
N VAL A 353 -5.65 16.21 30.45
CA VAL A 353 -5.62 15.26 31.58
C VAL A 353 -5.51 13.80 31.15
N LYS A 354 -5.74 13.49 29.88
CA LYS A 354 -5.65 12.14 29.32
C LYS A 354 -5.28 12.20 27.84
N GLY A 355 -4.77 11.10 27.31
CA GLY A 355 -4.27 11.05 25.94
C GLY A 355 -3.81 9.68 25.48
N VAL A 356 -3.02 9.69 24.42
CA VAL A 356 -2.29 8.52 23.91
C VAL A 356 -0.81 8.83 23.79
N ALA A 357 0.02 7.83 24.03
CA ALA A 357 1.43 7.79 23.64
C ALA A 357 1.57 6.83 22.45
N LYS A 358 2.36 7.18 21.44
CA LYS A 358 2.51 6.35 20.24
C LYS A 358 3.88 6.48 19.59
N LEU A 359 4.32 5.40 18.94
CA LEU A 359 5.50 5.42 18.08
C LEU A 359 5.15 5.97 16.69
N GLY A 360 6.08 6.75 16.13
CA GLY A 360 6.16 6.97 14.69
C GLY A 360 6.63 5.69 13.99
N TRP A 361 6.45 5.58 12.67
CA TRP A 361 6.95 4.42 11.91
C TRP A 361 6.47 3.07 12.45
N SER A 362 5.22 3.07 12.91
CA SER A 362 4.52 1.91 13.42
C SER A 362 3.16 1.81 12.75
N TRP A 363 2.79 0.58 12.40
CA TRP A 363 1.65 0.23 11.55
C TRP A 363 0.53 -0.39 12.38
N GLU A 364 -0.69 -0.39 11.82
CA GLU A 364 -1.85 -1.12 12.35
C GLU A 364 -2.22 -0.81 13.81
N ALA A 365 -1.89 0.40 14.28
CA ALA A 365 -2.07 0.82 15.67
C ALA A 365 -1.42 -0.14 16.70
N MET A 366 -0.33 -0.82 16.31
CA MET A 366 0.36 -1.78 17.19
C MET A 366 0.97 -1.12 18.43
N ASP A 367 1.53 0.09 18.25
CA ASP A 367 2.33 0.80 19.25
C ASP A 367 1.66 2.11 19.68
N VAL A 368 0.44 1.97 20.21
CA VAL A 368 -0.38 3.08 20.75
C VAL A 368 -0.91 2.67 22.12
N THR A 369 -0.58 3.45 23.15
CA THR A 369 -0.99 3.20 24.54
C THR A 369 -1.75 4.41 25.09
N ALA A 370 -2.91 4.20 25.69
CA ALA A 370 -3.68 5.27 26.34
C ALA A 370 -3.14 5.60 27.74
N TRP A 371 -3.29 6.85 28.16
CA TRP A 371 -2.94 7.31 29.51
C TRP A 371 -4.00 8.26 30.07
N LYS A 372 -4.21 8.24 31.40
CA LYS A 372 -5.21 9.07 32.11
C LYS A 372 -4.63 9.91 33.24
N ASN A 373 -3.36 9.73 33.55
CA ASN A 373 -2.63 10.44 34.59
C ASN A 373 -1.12 10.37 34.27
N LYS A 374 -0.30 10.98 35.14
CA LYS A 374 1.14 11.06 34.93
C LYS A 374 1.78 9.67 35.00
N GLU A 375 1.35 8.85 35.95
CA GLU A 375 1.88 7.53 36.23
C GLU A 375 1.63 6.57 35.06
N GLU A 376 0.42 6.59 34.48
CA GLU A 376 0.09 5.83 33.27
C GLU A 376 0.86 6.34 32.04
N LEU A 377 1.11 7.65 31.94
CA LEU A 377 1.94 8.19 30.86
C LEU A 377 3.40 7.74 30.99
N GLU A 378 3.95 7.76 32.21
CA GLU A 378 5.29 7.24 32.51
C GLU A 378 5.41 5.77 32.08
N MET A 379 4.46 4.93 32.50
CA MET A 379 4.41 3.52 32.09
C MET A 379 4.35 3.37 30.57
N ALA A 380 3.46 4.10 29.90
CA ALA A 380 3.32 4.05 28.45
C ALA A 380 4.61 4.48 27.72
N LEU A 381 5.31 5.49 28.23
CA LEU A 381 6.60 5.93 27.68
C LEU A 381 7.67 4.84 27.83
N CYS A 382 7.77 4.22 29.01
CA CYS A 382 8.69 3.10 29.25
C CYS A 382 8.39 1.93 28.32
N GLU A 383 7.15 1.42 28.33
CA GLU A 383 6.71 0.26 27.55
C GLU A 383 7.03 0.42 26.06
N LEU A 384 6.73 1.58 25.49
CA LEU A 384 7.01 1.87 24.09
C LEU A 384 8.53 2.02 23.82
N SER A 385 9.28 2.66 24.74
CA SER A 385 10.72 2.91 24.56
C SER A 385 11.60 1.66 24.73
N GLU A 386 11.14 0.69 25.51
CA GLU A 386 11.86 -0.52 25.89
C GLU A 386 11.53 -1.72 24.99
N GLN A 387 10.65 -1.54 24.00
CA GLN A 387 10.34 -2.61 23.05
C GLN A 387 11.61 -3.15 22.37
N PRO A 388 11.79 -4.49 22.28
CA PRO A 388 12.97 -5.10 21.70
C PRO A 388 13.25 -4.61 20.28
N GLY A 389 14.50 -4.20 20.03
CA GLY A 389 14.93 -3.73 18.71
C GLY A 389 14.35 -2.37 18.29
N ASN A 390 13.57 -1.68 19.13
CA ASN A 390 13.05 -0.35 18.82
C ASN A 390 14.22 0.65 18.59
N LEU A 391 14.17 1.37 17.47
CA LEU A 391 15.12 2.40 17.04
C LEU A 391 14.49 3.80 16.99
N CYS A 392 13.24 3.95 17.43
CA CYS A 392 12.60 5.26 17.56
C CYS A 392 13.44 6.16 18.48
N ASP A 393 13.65 7.39 18.03
CA ASP A 393 14.35 8.46 18.72
C ASP A 393 13.42 9.30 19.60
N GLN A 394 12.10 9.20 19.36
CA GLN A 394 11.08 9.96 20.06
C GLN A 394 9.74 9.22 20.15
N ILE A 395 8.95 9.57 21.16
CA ILE A 395 7.58 9.10 21.36
C ILE A 395 6.62 10.29 21.29
N PHE A 396 5.52 10.14 20.55
CA PHE A 396 4.50 11.18 20.46
C PHE A 396 3.53 11.04 21.64
N VAL A 397 3.32 12.13 22.37
CA VAL A 397 2.28 12.22 23.42
C VAL A 397 1.22 13.19 22.94
N GLN A 398 0.01 12.70 22.78
CA GLN A 398 -1.10 13.42 22.16
C GLN A 398 -2.32 13.47 23.09
N GLU A 399 -3.06 14.59 23.10
CA GLU A 399 -4.30 14.72 23.86
C GLU A 399 -5.36 13.71 23.40
N TRP A 400 -6.22 13.28 24.33
CA TRP A 400 -7.37 12.44 23.97
C TRP A 400 -8.48 13.30 23.39
N LEU A 401 -8.89 12.99 22.18
CA LEU A 401 -10.12 13.52 21.62
C LEU A 401 -11.28 12.58 21.95
N ASP A 402 -12.35 13.15 22.47
CA ASP A 402 -13.58 12.39 22.68
C ASP A 402 -14.37 12.38 21.37
N PHE A 403 -14.66 11.20 20.83
CA PHE A 403 -15.34 11.01 19.56
C PHE A 403 -16.26 9.79 19.58
N ASP A 404 -17.31 9.84 18.77
CA ASP A 404 -18.29 8.75 18.63
C ASP A 404 -17.93 7.84 17.44
N VAL A 405 -17.29 8.40 16.41
CA VAL A 405 -16.89 7.68 15.20
C VAL A 405 -15.64 8.28 14.57
N GLU A 406 -14.86 7.45 13.91
CA GLU A 406 -13.81 7.87 12.98
C GLU A 406 -14.33 7.72 11.54
N MET A 407 -14.31 8.81 10.79
CA MET A 407 -14.75 8.88 9.40
C MET A 407 -13.51 8.84 8.50
N ARG A 408 -13.34 7.74 7.77
CA ARG A 408 -12.17 7.51 6.92
C ARG A 408 -12.49 7.87 5.48
N HIS A 409 -12.01 9.03 5.06
CA HIS A 409 -12.32 9.65 3.78
C HIS A 409 -11.30 9.27 2.72
N PHE A 410 -11.74 8.70 1.61
CA PHE A 410 -10.88 8.35 0.48
C PHE A 410 -10.98 9.42 -0.60
N ILE A 411 -9.95 10.26 -0.72
CA ILE A 411 -9.85 11.28 -1.77
C ILE A 411 -9.03 10.68 -2.91
N VAL A 412 -9.57 10.71 -4.13
CA VAL A 412 -8.95 10.11 -5.32
C VAL A 412 -8.95 11.14 -6.44
N GLU A 413 -7.76 11.37 -7.02
CA GLU A 413 -7.51 12.31 -8.11
C GLU A 413 -8.01 13.72 -7.83
N ALA A 414 -7.67 14.25 -6.65
CA ALA A 414 -7.87 15.66 -6.38
C ALA A 414 -7.11 16.51 -7.42
N ASN A 415 -7.78 17.54 -7.92
CA ASN A 415 -7.28 18.51 -8.89
C ASN A 415 -7.43 19.91 -8.31
N TYR A 416 -6.36 20.71 -8.32
CA TYR A 416 -6.38 22.08 -7.82
C TYR A 416 -7.37 22.98 -8.54
N ASP A 417 -7.55 22.76 -9.84
CA ASP A 417 -8.41 23.59 -10.69
C ASP A 417 -9.89 23.20 -10.57
N ASP A 418 -10.20 22.06 -9.93
CA ASP A 418 -11.56 21.60 -9.71
C ASP A 418 -11.78 21.15 -8.26
N PRO A 419 -12.21 22.06 -7.37
CA PRO A 419 -12.53 21.74 -5.98
C PRO A 419 -13.61 20.66 -5.80
N GLN A 420 -14.42 20.33 -6.81
CA GLN A 420 -15.38 19.21 -6.68
C GLN A 420 -14.66 17.86 -6.59
N THR A 421 -13.46 17.75 -7.16
CA THR A 421 -12.63 16.54 -7.07
C THR A 421 -12.05 16.30 -5.69
N TRP A 422 -12.08 17.31 -4.80
CA TRP A 422 -11.57 17.21 -3.43
C TRP A 422 -12.49 16.42 -2.51
N LYS A 423 -13.74 16.21 -2.94
CA LYS A 423 -14.72 15.44 -2.19
C LYS A 423 -14.31 13.97 -2.09
N PRO A 424 -14.58 13.33 -0.94
CA PRO A 424 -14.32 11.91 -0.77
C PRO A 424 -15.12 11.09 -1.79
N LYS A 425 -14.46 10.11 -2.43
CA LYS A 425 -15.14 9.10 -3.24
C LYS A 425 -15.84 8.03 -2.40
N GLN A 426 -15.37 7.86 -1.16
CA GLN A 426 -15.94 6.95 -0.18
C GLN A 426 -15.65 7.48 1.23
N ILE A 427 -16.61 7.28 2.13
CA ILE A 427 -16.42 7.42 3.58
C ILE A 427 -16.68 6.04 4.21
N VAL A 428 -15.74 5.55 5.00
CA VAL A 428 -15.94 4.36 5.85
C VAL A 428 -16.01 4.82 7.29
N TYR A 429 -17.06 4.42 8.00
CA TYR A 429 -17.27 4.80 9.39
C TYR A 429 -16.74 3.70 10.30
N THR A 430 -15.79 4.01 11.16
CA THR A 430 -15.16 3.05 12.06
C THR A 430 -15.29 3.45 13.52
N VAL A 431 -15.53 2.47 14.37
CA VAL A 431 -15.57 2.64 15.83
C VAL A 431 -14.63 1.61 16.45
N PHE A 432 -13.71 2.05 17.31
CA PHE A 432 -12.83 1.12 18.02
C PHE A 432 -13.63 0.18 18.90
N LYS A 433 -13.40 -1.12 18.75
CA LYS A 433 -13.86 -2.13 19.71
C LYS A 433 -12.93 -2.05 20.90
N SER A 434 -13.29 -1.28 21.93
CA SER A 434 -12.46 -1.20 23.13
C SER A 434 -13.30 -1.44 24.38
N LYS A 435 -12.82 -2.37 25.21
CA LYS A 435 -12.89 -2.23 26.67
C LYS A 435 -11.93 -3.12 27.47
N GLU A 436 -11.32 -4.16 26.90
CA GLU A 436 -10.60 -5.13 27.75
C GLU A 436 -9.08 -4.86 27.91
N ASP A 437 -8.34 -4.39 26.89
CA ASP A 437 -6.85 -4.41 26.96
C ASP A 437 -6.11 -3.10 26.58
N ASN A 438 -6.74 -1.92 26.65
CA ASN A 438 -6.13 -0.64 26.20
C ASN A 438 -5.58 -0.64 24.75
N SER A 439 -5.91 -1.64 23.93
CA SER A 439 -5.42 -1.79 22.55
C SER A 439 -6.40 -1.24 21.51
N PHE A 440 -5.87 -0.72 20.40
CA PHE A 440 -6.64 -0.04 19.34
C PHE A 440 -6.74 -0.83 18.02
N ARG A 441 -6.54 -2.15 18.08
CA ARG A 441 -6.32 -2.99 16.88
C ARG A 441 -7.60 -3.43 16.17
N ASN A 442 -8.74 -3.38 16.86
CA ASN A 442 -10.02 -3.89 16.37
C ASN A 442 -11.05 -2.77 16.24
N PHE A 443 -11.80 -2.77 15.13
CA PHE A 443 -12.85 -1.79 14.90
C PHE A 443 -14.09 -2.42 14.26
N ASP A 444 -15.26 -1.90 14.63
CA ASP A 444 -16.49 -2.10 13.87
C ASP A 444 -16.50 -1.14 12.68
N ARG A 445 -17.09 -1.61 11.58
CA ARG A 445 -17.26 -0.85 10.34
C ARG A 445 -18.73 -0.67 10.07
N TYR A 446 -19.10 0.54 9.68
CA TYR A 446 -20.46 0.89 9.34
C TYR A 446 -20.49 1.59 7.99
N ASP A 447 -21.59 1.39 7.26
CA ASP A 447 -22.01 2.35 6.25
C ASP A 447 -22.63 3.59 6.92
N ARG A 448 -23.06 4.57 6.12
CA ARG A 448 -23.65 5.80 6.64
C ARG A 448 -24.89 5.53 7.50
N LEU A 449 -25.74 4.59 7.09
CA LEU A 449 -26.97 4.25 7.82
C LEU A 449 -26.67 3.56 9.17
N GLY A 450 -25.71 2.63 9.18
CA GLY A 450 -25.23 1.99 10.40
C GLY A 450 -24.61 2.98 11.38
N CYS A 451 -23.80 3.92 10.86
CA CYS A 451 -23.23 5.00 11.66
C CYS A 451 -24.30 5.91 12.25
N LEU A 452 -25.30 6.29 11.44
CA LEU A 452 -26.42 7.12 11.86
C LEU A 452 -27.16 6.50 13.06
N GLY A 453 -27.47 5.21 12.99
CA GLY A 453 -28.15 4.50 14.07
C GLY A 453 -27.27 4.25 15.30
N LYS A 454 -26.01 3.85 15.10
CA LYS A 454 -25.12 3.39 16.19
C LYS A 454 -24.36 4.52 16.88
N CYS A 455 -23.91 5.53 16.14
CA CYS A 455 -23.01 6.56 16.62
C CYS A 455 -23.74 7.92 16.80
N PHE A 456 -24.73 8.21 15.95
CA PHE A 456 -25.42 9.51 15.94
C PHE A 456 -26.86 9.48 16.47
N GLN A 457 -27.33 8.37 17.03
CA GLN A 457 -28.67 8.27 17.64
C GLN A 457 -29.82 8.66 16.68
N ASN A 458 -29.67 8.33 15.38
CA ASN A 458 -30.58 8.72 14.30
C ASN A 458 -30.68 10.25 14.04
N ASP A 459 -29.70 11.04 14.51
CA ASP A 459 -29.60 12.47 14.24
C ASP A 459 -28.87 12.73 12.90
N ASP A 460 -29.62 12.65 11.80
CA ASP A 460 -29.06 12.79 10.44
C ASP A 460 -28.47 14.18 10.20
N ALA A 461 -29.06 15.21 10.80
CA ALA A 461 -28.55 16.58 10.72
C ALA A 461 -27.17 16.71 11.39
N ALA A 462 -26.94 16.05 12.52
CA ALA A 462 -25.64 16.06 13.18
C ALA A 462 -24.58 15.29 12.38
N LEU A 463 -24.93 14.15 11.76
CA LEU A 463 -24.02 13.42 10.88
C LEU A 463 -23.67 14.25 9.63
N ALA A 464 -24.66 14.88 9.00
CA ALA A 464 -24.46 15.76 7.87
C ALA A 464 -23.58 16.99 8.22
N ASP A 465 -23.75 17.54 9.43
CA ASP A 465 -22.88 18.61 9.93
C ASP A 465 -21.42 18.12 10.12
N ALA A 466 -21.22 16.89 10.59
CA ALA A 466 -19.89 16.27 10.70
C ALA A 466 -19.24 16.08 9.31
N GLU A 467 -19.97 15.49 8.35
CA GLU A 467 -19.52 15.29 6.96
C GLU A 467 -19.14 16.64 6.32
N ARG A 468 -19.96 17.68 6.48
CA ARG A 468 -19.69 19.03 5.95
C ARG A 468 -18.43 19.65 6.56
N GLN A 469 -18.24 19.54 7.88
CA GLN A 469 -17.03 20.05 8.53
C GLN A 469 -15.79 19.26 8.11
N ALA A 470 -15.92 17.96 7.90
CA ALA A 470 -14.86 17.09 7.42
C ALA A 470 -14.42 17.48 6.00
N GLU A 471 -15.35 17.75 5.08
CA GLU A 471 -15.04 18.27 3.74
C GLU A 471 -14.25 19.59 3.79
N ALA A 472 -14.62 20.49 4.71
CA ALA A 472 -13.87 21.75 4.90
C ALA A 472 -12.45 21.51 5.42
N LEU A 473 -12.22 20.53 6.29
CA LEU A 473 -10.89 20.13 6.73
C LEU A 473 -10.08 19.49 5.59
N ILE A 474 -10.71 18.61 4.79
CA ILE A 474 -10.08 17.96 3.64
C ILE A 474 -9.59 19.00 2.63
N ALA A 475 -10.40 20.02 2.33
CA ALA A 475 -10.00 21.10 1.44
C ALA A 475 -8.73 21.83 1.93
N ARG A 476 -8.63 22.10 3.24
CA ARG A 476 -7.45 22.73 3.86
C ARG A 476 -6.23 21.82 3.80
N TRP A 477 -6.40 20.51 4.01
CA TRP A 477 -5.32 19.54 3.90
C TRP A 477 -4.83 19.35 2.47
N ILE A 478 -5.71 19.40 1.47
CA ILE A 478 -5.34 19.39 0.05
C ILE A 478 -4.51 20.63 -0.29
N GLN A 479 -4.88 21.80 0.23
CA GLN A 479 -4.06 23.01 0.09
C GLN A 479 -2.71 22.90 0.79
N TRP A 480 -2.65 22.28 1.97
CA TRP A 480 -1.37 22.02 2.63
C TRP A 480 -0.50 21.04 1.82
N LEU A 481 -1.10 19.98 1.28
CA LEU A 481 -0.45 19.03 0.37
C LEU A 481 0.14 19.71 -0.86
N GLN A 482 -0.53 20.75 -1.38
CA GLN A 482 -0.01 21.60 -2.45
C GLN A 482 1.29 22.31 -2.10
N ALA A 483 1.42 22.73 -0.85
CA ALA A 483 2.65 23.34 -0.39
C ALA A 483 3.77 22.29 -0.19
N GLN A 484 3.43 21.01 -0.02
CA GLN A 484 4.42 19.95 0.19
C GLN A 484 5.00 19.39 -1.10
N SER A 485 4.20 19.29 -2.18
CA SER A 485 4.65 18.74 -3.45
C SER A 485 4.05 19.46 -4.66
N HIS A 486 4.84 19.51 -5.74
CA HIS A 486 4.41 20.05 -7.03
C HIS A 486 3.24 19.27 -7.66
N GLN A 487 3.00 18.03 -7.23
CA GLN A 487 1.86 17.20 -7.65
C GLN A 487 1.05 16.79 -6.42
N LEU A 488 -0.28 16.81 -6.52
CA LEU A 488 -1.11 16.18 -5.49
C LEU A 488 -0.89 14.67 -5.47
N PRO A 489 -0.94 14.05 -4.27
CA PRO A 489 -1.12 12.62 -4.15
C PRO A 489 -2.30 12.13 -4.99
N VAL A 490 -2.11 11.03 -5.73
CA VAL A 490 -3.20 10.48 -6.55
C VAL A 490 -4.35 9.96 -5.68
N VAL A 491 -4.01 9.44 -4.50
CA VAL A 491 -4.96 8.97 -3.49
C VAL A 491 -4.43 9.36 -2.12
N VAL A 492 -5.30 9.86 -1.25
CA VAL A 492 -5.01 10.06 0.17
C VAL A 492 -6.22 9.62 1.00
N ARG A 493 -5.97 8.90 2.10
CA ARG A 493 -6.98 8.65 3.12
C ARG A 493 -6.80 9.69 4.22
N MET A 494 -7.89 10.35 4.61
CA MET A 494 -7.94 11.27 5.73
C MET A 494 -8.94 10.76 6.75
N ASP A 495 -8.45 10.42 7.94
CA ASP A 495 -9.28 9.94 9.03
C ASP A 495 -9.64 11.13 9.90
N ILE A 496 -10.94 11.39 10.01
CA ILE A 496 -11.51 12.54 10.71
C ILE A 496 -12.41 12.00 11.81
N VAL A 497 -12.07 12.31 13.06
CA VAL A 497 -12.88 11.87 14.21
C VAL A 497 -14.02 12.85 14.43
N ALA A 498 -15.22 12.33 14.67
CA ALA A 498 -16.43 13.11 14.85
C ALA A 498 -17.13 12.78 16.17
N LYS A 499 -17.66 13.82 16.82
CA LYS A 499 -18.50 13.69 18.01
C LYS A 499 -19.79 14.46 17.82
N ARG A 500 -20.92 13.83 18.14
CA ARG A 500 -22.21 14.52 18.26
C ARG A 500 -22.22 15.35 19.55
N THR A 501 -22.47 16.65 19.41
CA THR A 501 -22.46 17.60 20.55
C THR A 501 -23.86 18.06 20.97
N GLY A 502 -24.86 17.81 20.13
CA GLY A 502 -26.26 18.09 20.41
C GLY A 502 -27.14 17.85 19.17
N PRO A 503 -28.45 18.14 19.25
CA PRO A 503 -29.36 18.04 18.11
C PRO A 503 -28.84 18.79 16.89
N GLY A 504 -28.64 18.08 15.78
CA GLY A 504 -28.19 18.66 14.51
C GLY A 504 -26.76 19.23 14.52
N LYS A 505 -25.95 18.93 15.54
CA LYS A 505 -24.59 19.49 15.69
C LYS A 505 -23.54 18.43 15.99
N ALA A 506 -22.41 18.56 15.30
CA ALA A 506 -21.22 17.77 15.55
C ALA A 506 -19.97 18.65 15.67
N VAL A 507 -18.88 18.05 16.13
CA VAL A 507 -17.54 18.61 16.04
C VAL A 507 -16.61 17.58 15.45
N VAL A 508 -15.68 18.03 14.61
CA VAL A 508 -14.69 17.16 13.96
C VAL A 508 -13.26 17.62 14.20
N HIS A 509 -12.35 16.65 14.23
CA HIS A 509 -10.92 16.87 14.33
C HIS A 509 -10.18 15.96 13.35
N THR A 510 -9.00 16.41 12.91
CA THR A 510 -8.13 15.57 12.08
C THR A 510 -7.53 14.46 12.97
N GLY A 511 -7.73 13.21 12.60
CA GLY A 511 -7.15 12.04 13.27
C GLY A 511 -5.86 11.59 12.61
N GLU A 512 -5.94 11.12 11.36
CA GLU A 512 -4.82 10.56 10.61
C GLU A 512 -4.78 11.09 9.16
N LEU A 513 -3.57 11.31 8.64
CA LEU A 513 -3.30 11.50 7.22
C LEU A 513 -2.43 10.34 6.77
N THR A 514 -2.86 9.59 5.76
CA THR A 514 -2.16 8.36 5.38
C THR A 514 -1.31 8.49 4.14
N GLU A 515 -0.31 7.63 4.06
CA GLU A 515 0.36 7.30 2.83
C GLU A 515 -0.60 6.69 1.78
N LEU A 516 -0.17 6.65 0.52
CA LEU A 516 -0.92 6.07 -0.61
C LEU A 516 -1.14 4.55 -0.49
N GLY A 517 -0.89 3.94 0.67
CA GLY A 517 -1.09 2.53 0.97
C GLY A 517 -2.48 2.23 1.51
N ALA A 518 -3.50 2.86 0.92
CA ALA A 518 -4.84 2.88 1.46
C ALA A 518 -5.36 1.45 1.72
N CYS A 519 -5.28 1.05 3.00
CA CYS A 519 -6.13 0.02 3.54
C CYS A 519 -7.56 0.38 3.12
N PHE A 520 -8.14 -0.37 2.18
CA PHE A 520 -9.47 -0.06 1.68
C PHE A 520 -10.55 -0.30 2.73
N LEU A 521 -10.20 -0.94 3.85
CA LEU A 521 -11.05 -1.08 5.03
C LEU A 521 -12.39 -1.76 4.75
N GLY A 522 -12.41 -2.66 3.75
CA GLY A 522 -13.64 -3.29 3.27
C GLY A 522 -14.42 -2.50 2.22
N TRP A 523 -13.91 -1.36 1.73
CA TRP A 523 -14.45 -0.69 0.54
C TRP A 523 -14.25 -1.59 -0.69
N ALA A 524 -15.25 -2.43 -0.95
CA ALA A 524 -15.17 -3.47 -1.98
C ALA A 524 -14.91 -2.93 -3.39
N LYS A 525 -15.37 -1.71 -3.69
CA LYS A 525 -15.14 -1.03 -4.98
C LYS A 525 -13.85 -0.20 -5.00
N GLY A 526 -13.15 -0.06 -3.88
CA GLY A 526 -11.93 0.74 -3.76
C GLY A 526 -10.88 0.42 -4.82
N PRO A 527 -10.53 -0.86 -5.06
CA PRO A 527 -9.58 -1.23 -6.10
C PRO A 527 -9.99 -0.75 -7.50
N GLN A 528 -11.29 -0.79 -7.83
CA GLN A 528 -11.84 -0.37 -9.13
C GLN A 528 -11.80 1.16 -9.32
N VAL A 529 -11.62 1.92 -8.26
CA VAL A 529 -11.51 3.38 -8.30
C VAL A 529 -10.05 3.82 -8.20
N VAL A 530 -9.31 3.25 -7.25
CA VAL A 530 -7.95 3.66 -6.90
C VAL A 530 -6.91 3.14 -7.88
N PHE A 531 -6.99 1.89 -8.34
CA PHE A 531 -5.98 1.37 -9.28
C PHE A 531 -6.03 2.07 -10.64
N PRO A 532 -7.19 2.34 -11.28
CA PRO A 532 -7.21 3.15 -12.49
C PRO A 532 -6.64 4.56 -12.28
N ALA A 533 -6.93 5.21 -11.15
CA ALA A 533 -6.35 6.50 -10.81
C ALA A 533 -4.81 6.44 -10.69
N MET A 534 -4.29 5.46 -9.94
CA MET A 534 -2.85 5.22 -9.83
C MET A 534 -2.22 4.97 -11.21
N LEU A 535 -2.85 4.17 -12.07
CA LEU A 535 -2.38 3.92 -13.42
C LEU A 535 -2.32 5.21 -14.25
N ARG A 536 -3.40 6.01 -14.25
CA ARG A 536 -3.42 7.31 -14.94
C ARG A 536 -2.32 8.24 -14.45
N SER A 537 -1.97 8.20 -13.15
CA SER A 537 -0.87 9.02 -12.62
C SER A 537 0.48 8.70 -13.27
N CYS A 538 0.72 7.45 -13.68
CA CYS A 538 1.95 7.05 -14.37
C CYS A 538 2.13 7.77 -15.73
N PHE A 539 1.05 8.25 -16.33
CA PHE A 539 1.07 8.91 -17.64
C PHE A 539 1.16 10.44 -17.55
N LYS A 540 1.20 11.04 -16.35
CA LYS A 540 1.19 12.50 -16.17
C LYS A 540 2.55 13.19 -16.39
N ASP A 541 3.67 12.47 -16.39
CA ASP A 541 5.01 13.09 -16.43
C ASP A 541 5.39 13.66 -17.79
N ARG A 542 4.77 13.18 -18.86
CA ARG A 542 5.03 13.61 -20.22
C ARG A 542 3.70 13.74 -20.92
N PRO A 543 3.30 14.96 -21.35
CA PRO A 543 2.17 15.10 -22.25
C PRO A 543 2.56 14.40 -23.55
N THR A 544 2.04 13.19 -23.75
CA THR A 544 2.08 12.53 -25.04
C THR A 544 0.91 13.07 -25.85
N GLU A 545 1.17 13.55 -27.08
CA GLU A 545 0.18 14.17 -27.95
C GLU A 545 -1.03 13.26 -28.26
N ASP A 546 -0.90 11.94 -28.00
CA ASP A 546 -1.88 10.90 -28.35
C ASP A 546 -2.64 10.27 -27.16
N VAL A 547 -2.47 10.77 -25.94
CA VAL A 547 -3.14 10.19 -24.77
C VAL A 547 -4.34 11.05 -24.35
N GLN A 548 -5.27 11.24 -25.30
CA GLN A 548 -6.68 11.20 -24.92
C GLN A 548 -6.98 9.76 -24.51
N MET A 549 -6.62 9.42 -23.27
CA MET A 549 -7.20 8.26 -22.62
C MET A 549 -8.68 8.57 -22.43
N GLU A 550 -9.48 8.31 -23.46
CA GLU A 550 -10.86 7.86 -23.32
C GLU A 550 -10.83 6.48 -22.63
N LEU A 551 -10.27 6.42 -21.43
CA LEU A 551 -10.36 5.26 -20.55
C LEU A 551 -11.73 5.34 -19.88
N TRP A 552 -12.71 4.73 -20.54
CA TRP A 552 -14.00 4.19 -20.07
C TRP A 552 -14.62 4.80 -18.81
#